data_AF-A0A951RJ17-F1
#
_entry.id   AF-A0A951RJ17-F1
#
_cell.length_a   1.000
_cell.length_b   1.000
_cell.length_c   1.000
_cell.angle_alpha   90.00
_cell.angle_beta   90.00
_cell.angle_gamma   90.00
#
_symmetry.space_group_name_H-M   'P 1'
#
loop_
_entity.id
_entity.type
_entity.pdbx_description
1 polymer ?
#
loop_
_entity_poly.entity_id
_entity_poly.type
_entity_poly.pdbx_seq_one_letter_code
_entity_poly.pdbx_strand_id
1 'polypeptide(L)'
;MSHHPAKGGSNGKMAQVYQDYQAALSSERFQFSRLQEDLQNDLKNFPGLIKELLALDLELEMCGSWLWVHGQTFDYREKLKELGLRYSPNKRMWYFRPSGEESHSSKPVDMRWIRGKYGSDLVEAESNAKAEVLA
;
A
#
# COMPACT_ATOMS: atom_id res chain seq x y z
N MET A 1 -7.67 27.60 24.24
CA MET A 1 -8.69 28.21 23.35
C MET A 1 -8.67 27.44 22.06
N SER A 2 -9.84 26.95 21.68
CA SER A 2 -10.07 25.90 20.69
C SER A 2 -9.70 26.35 19.28
N HIS A 3 -8.82 25.62 18.59
CA HIS A 3 -8.67 25.73 17.15
C HIS A 3 -9.78 24.92 16.46
N HIS A 4 -10.80 25.66 16.04
CA HIS A 4 -11.82 25.35 15.01
C HIS A 4 -11.16 25.40 13.60
N PRO A 5 -11.70 24.91 12.46
CA PRO A 5 -13.04 24.38 12.15
C PRO A 5 -13.07 23.04 11.34
N ALA A 6 -14.22 22.36 11.35
CA ALA A 6 -14.52 21.21 10.49
C ALA A 6 -15.13 21.65 9.15
N LYS A 7 -14.44 21.43 8.01
CA LYS A 7 -15.00 21.20 6.65
C LYS A 7 -13.90 20.60 5.73
N GLY A 8 -13.92 19.29 5.50
CA GLY A 8 -12.98 18.62 4.59
C GLY A 8 -12.95 17.10 4.74
N GLY A 9 -14.09 16.46 4.55
CA GLY A 9 -14.36 15.07 4.97
C GLY A 9 -13.49 13.95 4.38
N SER A 10 -12.72 14.21 3.33
CA SER A 10 -11.82 13.21 2.72
C SER A 10 -10.33 13.52 2.93
N ASN A 11 -9.93 14.80 2.83
CA ASN A 11 -8.53 15.21 2.95
C ASN A 11 -7.97 15.08 4.38
N GLY A 12 -8.82 15.28 5.40
CA GLY A 12 -8.39 15.22 6.80
C GLY A 12 -7.98 13.81 7.25
N LYS A 13 -8.68 12.78 6.78
CA LYS A 13 -8.40 11.39 7.15
C LYS A 13 -7.13 10.86 6.48
N MET A 14 -6.92 11.10 5.19
CA MET A 14 -5.68 10.70 4.52
C MET A 14 -4.46 11.44 5.09
N ALA A 15 -4.63 12.71 5.45
CA ALA A 15 -3.60 13.45 6.17
C ALA A 15 -3.32 12.83 7.54
N GLN A 16 -4.35 12.42 8.28
CA GLN A 16 -4.20 11.75 9.57
C GLN A 16 -3.50 10.38 9.43
N VAL A 17 -3.91 9.55 8.47
CA VAL A 17 -3.26 8.25 8.19
C VAL A 17 -1.79 8.45 7.85
N TYR A 18 -1.46 9.46 7.04
CA TYR A 18 -0.08 9.80 6.75
C TYR A 18 0.68 10.28 8.00
N GLN A 19 0.08 11.13 8.83
CA GLN A 19 0.68 11.57 10.09
C GLN A 19 0.94 10.41 11.05
N ASP A 20 -0.03 9.49 11.19
CA ASP A 20 0.08 8.31 12.04
C ASP A 20 1.19 7.38 11.54
N TYR A 21 1.31 7.21 10.22
CA TYR A 21 2.39 6.46 9.59
C TYR A 21 3.76 7.09 9.90
N GLN A 22 3.91 8.40 9.72
CA GLN A 22 5.16 9.10 10.01
C GLN A 22 5.51 9.06 11.50
N ALA A 23 4.51 9.12 12.39
CA ALA A 23 4.70 8.97 13.82
C ALA A 23 5.14 7.54 14.17
N ALA A 24 4.59 6.52 13.52
CA ALA A 24 5.03 5.13 13.69
C ALA A 24 6.49 4.93 13.26
N LEU A 25 6.88 5.49 12.10
CA LEU A 25 8.28 5.46 11.64
C LEU A 25 9.22 6.21 12.59
N SER A 26 8.76 7.31 13.18
CA SER A 26 9.57 8.11 14.12
C SER A 26 9.58 7.54 15.54
N SER A 27 8.80 6.49 15.81
CA SER A 27 8.70 5.90 17.14
C SER A 27 9.98 5.14 17.51
N GLU A 28 10.44 5.31 18.75
CA GLU A 28 11.61 4.57 19.26
C GLU A 28 11.40 3.05 19.24
N ARG A 29 10.14 2.61 19.40
CA ARG A 29 9.77 1.19 19.37
C ARG A 29 10.03 0.55 18.01
N PHE A 30 9.79 1.28 16.92
CA PHE A 30 10.00 0.75 15.57
C PHE A 30 11.48 0.71 15.17
N GLN A 31 12.35 1.46 15.87
CA GLN A 31 13.80 1.51 15.63
C GLN A 31 14.16 1.76 14.16
N PHE A 32 13.40 2.63 13.49
CA PHE A 32 13.54 2.91 12.05
C PHE A 32 14.96 3.24 11.60
N SER A 33 15.69 3.99 12.41
CA SER A 33 17.09 4.39 12.14
C SER A 33 18.07 3.21 12.11
N ARG A 34 17.69 2.03 12.62
CA ARG A 34 18.52 0.82 12.60
C ARG A 34 18.27 -0.06 11.38
N LEU A 35 17.26 0.25 10.57
CA LEU A 35 16.97 -0.49 9.34
C LEU A 35 18.03 -0.18 8.27
N GLN A 36 18.18 -1.09 7.32
CA GLN A 36 19.02 -0.83 6.13
C GLN A 36 18.46 0.35 5.34
N GLU A 37 19.34 1.10 4.68
CA GLU A 37 18.98 2.34 3.96
C GLU A 37 17.91 2.11 2.90
N ASP A 38 18.01 1.04 2.12
CA ASP A 38 17.02 0.69 1.09
C ASP A 38 15.63 0.44 1.69
N LEU A 39 15.55 -0.28 2.80
CA LEU A 39 14.28 -0.51 3.50
C LEU A 39 13.73 0.79 4.10
N GLN A 40 14.59 1.67 4.62
CA GLN A 40 14.15 2.99 5.08
C GLN A 40 13.55 3.81 3.93
N ASN A 41 14.18 3.78 2.76
CA ASN A 41 13.71 4.49 1.58
C ASN A 41 12.38 3.91 1.08
N ASP A 42 12.26 2.59 1.01
CA ASP A 42 11.02 1.91 0.64
C ASP A 42 9.86 2.31 1.55
N LEU A 43 10.06 2.26 2.88
CA LEU A 43 9.03 2.64 3.85
C LEU A 43 8.66 4.14 3.74
N LYS A 44 9.64 5.04 3.63
CA LYS A 44 9.37 6.48 3.45
C LYS A 44 8.51 6.77 2.21
N ASN A 45 8.77 6.04 1.12
CA ASN A 45 8.10 6.26 -0.16
C ASN A 45 6.77 5.50 -0.28
N PHE A 46 6.53 4.51 0.58
CA PHE A 46 5.38 3.61 0.49
C PHE A 46 4.01 4.32 0.49
N PRO A 47 3.73 5.34 1.33
CA PRO A 47 2.46 6.06 1.25
C PRO A 47 2.26 6.80 -0.09
N GLY A 48 3.33 7.34 -0.66
CA GLY A 48 3.31 7.98 -1.98
C GLY A 48 3.02 6.98 -3.10
N LEU A 49 3.67 5.82 -3.03
CA LEU A 49 3.43 4.70 -3.95
C LEU A 49 1.95 4.27 -3.93
N ILE A 50 1.37 4.02 -2.74
CA ILE A 50 -0.05 3.64 -2.62
C ILE A 50 -0.95 4.71 -3.23
N LYS A 51 -0.67 5.99 -2.94
CA LYS A 51 -1.46 7.11 -3.48
C LYS A 51 -1.43 7.17 -5.00
N GLU A 52 -0.26 6.96 -5.62
CA GLU A 52 -0.16 6.93 -7.08
C GLU A 52 -0.90 5.74 -7.69
N LEU A 53 -0.84 4.56 -7.06
CA LEU A 53 -1.53 3.37 -7.53
C LEU A 53 -3.05 3.46 -7.38
N LEU A 54 -3.55 4.05 -6.28
CA LEU A 54 -4.99 4.29 -6.06
C LEU A 54 -5.61 5.28 -7.04
N ALA A 55 -4.79 6.09 -7.73
CA ALA A 55 -5.26 6.97 -8.80
C ALA A 55 -5.46 6.23 -10.13
N LEU A 56 -5.03 4.97 -10.22
CA LEU A 56 -5.21 4.12 -11.39
C LEU A 56 -6.44 3.22 -11.19
N ASP A 57 -7.06 2.78 -12.28
CA ASP A 57 -8.19 1.83 -12.25
C ASP A 57 -7.67 0.40 -12.04
N LEU A 58 -7.09 0.17 -10.86
CA LEU A 58 -6.42 -1.08 -10.48
C LEU A 58 -6.93 -1.57 -9.12
N GLU A 59 -6.88 -2.88 -8.92
CA GLU A 59 -7.20 -3.51 -7.65
C GLU A 59 -5.92 -3.74 -6.84
N LEU A 60 -5.88 -3.21 -5.62
CA LEU A 60 -4.74 -3.30 -4.71
C LEU A 60 -5.10 -4.18 -3.51
N GLU A 61 -4.20 -5.07 -3.12
CA GLU A 61 -4.35 -5.87 -1.90
C GLU A 61 -3.03 -6.00 -1.13
N MET A 62 -3.09 -5.81 0.18
CA MET A 62 -1.98 -6.06 1.09
C MET A 62 -2.02 -7.50 1.58
N CYS A 63 -0.94 -8.25 1.36
CA CYS A 63 -0.74 -9.60 1.88
C CYS A 63 0.53 -9.60 2.75
N GLY A 64 0.38 -9.49 4.07
CA GLY A 64 1.52 -9.24 4.96
C GLY A 64 2.21 -7.91 4.62
N SER A 65 3.52 -7.92 4.44
CA SER A 65 4.31 -6.73 4.07
C SER A 65 4.31 -6.42 2.56
N TRP A 66 3.69 -7.27 1.73
CA TRP A 66 3.74 -7.14 0.28
C TRP A 66 2.45 -6.53 -0.25
N LEU A 67 2.59 -5.57 -1.15
CA LEU A 67 1.48 -5.01 -1.91
C LEU A 67 1.34 -5.76 -3.23
N TRP A 68 0.16 -6.27 -3.51
CA TRP A 68 -0.19 -6.90 -4.77
C TRP A 68 -1.14 -6.01 -5.56
N VAL A 69 -0.98 -6.01 -6.88
CA VAL A 69 -1.77 -5.18 -7.81
C VAL A 69 -2.28 -6.06 -8.97
N HIS A 70 -3.59 -6.03 -9.19
CA HIS A 70 -4.28 -6.76 -10.25
C HIS A 70 -5.39 -5.93 -10.90
N GLY A 71 -6.24 -6.58 -11.69
CA GLY A 71 -7.19 -5.91 -12.59
C GLY A 71 -6.54 -5.61 -13.94
N GLN A 72 -6.91 -4.50 -14.55
CA GLN A 72 -6.55 -4.18 -15.93
C GLN A 72 -5.17 -3.51 -16.07
N THR A 73 -4.15 -4.24 -15.62
CA THR A 73 -2.76 -3.76 -15.47
C THR A 73 -1.97 -3.60 -16.78
N PHE A 74 -2.50 -4.05 -17.92
CA PHE A 74 -1.77 -4.00 -19.19
C PHE A 74 -1.49 -2.55 -19.63
N ASP A 75 -2.49 -1.68 -19.49
CA ASP A 75 -2.42 -0.29 -19.91
C ASP A 75 -1.48 0.55 -19.02
N TYR A 76 -1.26 0.08 -17.79
CA TYR A 76 -0.41 0.76 -16.80
C TYR A 76 0.96 0.13 -16.63
N ARG A 77 1.33 -0.88 -17.44
CA ARG A 77 2.58 -1.65 -17.27
C ARG A 77 3.83 -0.79 -17.13
N GLU A 78 3.95 0.26 -17.95
CA GLU A 78 5.14 1.13 -17.94
C GLU A 78 5.20 1.96 -16.67
N LYS A 79 4.05 2.53 -16.25
CA LYS A 79 3.93 3.26 -14.99
C LYS A 79 4.20 2.35 -13.78
N LEU A 80 3.70 1.11 -13.78
CA LEU A 80 3.95 0.16 -12.70
C LEU A 80 5.45 -0.18 -12.57
N LYS A 81 6.18 -0.29 -13.69
CA LYS A 81 7.64 -0.47 -13.67
C LYS A 81 8.37 0.77 -13.16
N GLU A 82 7.95 1.97 -13.59
CA GLU A 82 8.52 3.23 -13.13
C GLU A 82 8.36 3.40 -11.61
N LEU A 83 7.21 2.98 -11.07
CA LEU A 83 6.92 2.92 -9.64
C LEU A 83 7.66 1.82 -8.87
N GLY A 84 8.50 1.02 -9.55
CA GLY A 84 9.31 -0.02 -8.92
C GLY A 84 8.59 -1.35 -8.67
N LEU A 85 7.37 -1.54 -9.19
CA LEU A 85 6.68 -2.83 -9.06
C LEU A 85 7.30 -3.89 -9.98
N ARG A 86 7.18 -5.13 -9.53
CA ARG A 86 7.66 -6.32 -10.23
C ARG A 86 6.46 -7.15 -10.70
N TYR A 87 6.58 -7.77 -11.87
CA TYR A 87 5.54 -8.68 -12.37
C TYR A 87 5.83 -10.12 -11.93
N SER A 88 4.80 -10.82 -11.46
CA SER A 88 4.83 -12.25 -11.18
C SER A 88 4.10 -13.03 -12.28
N PRO A 89 4.81 -13.71 -13.20
CA PRO A 89 4.18 -14.44 -14.29
C PRO A 89 3.23 -15.55 -13.82
N ASN A 90 3.62 -16.27 -12.76
CA ASN A 90 2.84 -17.40 -12.21
C ASN A 90 1.49 -16.95 -11.65
N LYS A 91 1.42 -15.74 -11.09
CA LYS A 91 0.21 -15.17 -10.50
C LYS A 91 -0.52 -14.23 -11.45
N ARG A 92 0.17 -13.78 -12.50
CA ARG A 92 -0.25 -12.77 -13.47
C ARG A 92 -0.61 -11.43 -12.81
N MET A 93 0.17 -11.04 -11.80
CA MET A 93 -0.05 -9.85 -10.98
C MET A 93 1.24 -9.07 -10.79
N TRP A 94 1.10 -7.78 -10.50
CA TRP A 94 2.21 -6.93 -10.08
C TRP A 94 2.33 -6.96 -8.56
N TYR A 95 3.51 -6.70 -8.05
CA TYR A 95 3.73 -6.57 -6.62
C TYR A 95 4.87 -5.59 -6.31
N PHE A 96 4.74 -4.94 -5.16
CA PHE A 96 5.82 -4.27 -4.47
C PHE A 96 6.16 -5.07 -3.21
N ARG A 97 7.44 -5.23 -2.93
CA ARG A 97 7.95 -5.80 -1.68
C ARG A 97 9.02 -4.85 -1.12
N PRO A 98 9.00 -4.55 0.18
CA PRO A 98 10.09 -3.82 0.81
C PRO A 98 11.42 -4.58 0.69
N SER A 99 12.51 -3.83 0.64
CA SER A 99 13.86 -4.37 0.66
C SER A 99 14.10 -5.20 1.93
N GLY A 100 14.75 -6.36 1.78
CA GLY A 100 14.93 -7.34 2.87
C GLY A 100 13.76 -8.32 3.06
N GLU A 101 12.57 -8.07 2.49
CA GLU A 101 11.43 -9.00 2.56
C GLU A 101 11.45 -9.97 1.37
N GLU A 102 12.46 -10.82 1.28
CA GLU A 102 12.64 -11.79 0.20
C GLU A 102 11.90 -13.11 0.44
N SER A 103 11.31 -13.68 -0.62
CA SER A 103 10.94 -15.09 -0.59
C SER A 103 12.18 -15.94 -0.79
N HIS A 104 12.61 -16.66 0.25
CA HIS A 104 13.68 -17.64 0.16
C HIS A 104 13.24 -18.99 -0.42
N SER A 105 11.93 -19.18 -0.64
CA SER A 105 11.40 -20.39 -1.27
C SER A 105 11.40 -20.27 -2.79
N SER A 106 12.01 -21.24 -3.47
CA SER A 106 11.90 -21.42 -4.92
C SER A 106 10.60 -22.09 -5.35
N LYS A 107 9.82 -22.65 -4.41
CA LYS A 107 8.55 -23.31 -4.72
C LYS A 107 7.52 -22.26 -5.15
N PRO A 108 6.90 -22.41 -6.33
CA PRO A 108 5.82 -21.54 -6.73
C PRO A 108 4.64 -21.73 -5.77
N VAL A 109 4.19 -20.63 -5.17
CA VAL A 109 2.94 -20.57 -4.40
C VAL A 109 1.92 -19.76 -5.17
N ASP A 110 0.67 -20.19 -5.14
CA ASP A 110 -0.43 -19.44 -5.73
C ASP A 110 -0.89 -18.29 -4.79
N MET A 111 -1.71 -17.39 -5.32
CA MET A 111 -2.25 -16.28 -4.52
C MET A 111 -3.19 -16.74 -3.42
N ARG A 112 -3.93 -17.83 -3.62
CA ARG A 112 -4.87 -18.34 -2.61
C ARG A 112 -4.13 -18.76 -1.35
N TRP A 113 -2.98 -19.42 -1.50
CA TRP A 113 -2.13 -19.81 -0.39
C TRP A 113 -1.51 -18.58 0.30
N ILE A 114 -1.05 -17.58 -0.46
CA ILE A 114 -0.49 -16.34 0.12
C ILE A 114 -1.55 -15.64 0.97
N ARG A 115 -2.75 -15.41 0.41
CA ARG A 115 -3.87 -14.79 1.13
C ARG A 115 -4.26 -15.60 2.37
N GLY A 116 -4.28 -16.93 2.27
CA GLY A 116 -4.58 -17.81 3.39
C GLY A 116 -3.53 -17.76 4.51
N LYS A 117 -2.26 -17.52 4.17
CA LYS A 117 -1.15 -17.48 5.14
C LYS A 117 -0.97 -16.11 5.77
N TYR A 118 -1.05 -15.03 4.98
CA TYR A 118 -0.69 -13.67 5.40
C TYR A 118 -1.89 -12.74 5.56
N GLY A 119 -3.11 -13.22 5.29
CA GLY A 119 -4.27 -12.35 5.13
C GLY A 119 -4.28 -11.65 3.77
N SER A 120 -5.33 -10.88 3.55
CA SER A 120 -5.55 -10.14 2.30
C SER A 120 -6.47 -8.96 2.60
N ASP A 121 -5.89 -7.77 2.74
CA ASP A 121 -6.64 -6.55 2.97
C ASP A 121 -6.70 -5.74 1.68
N LEU A 122 -7.90 -5.52 1.15
CA LEU A 122 -8.09 -4.68 -0.02
C LEU A 122 -7.78 -3.22 0.32
N VAL A 123 -7.06 -2.56 -0.58
CA VAL A 123 -6.71 -1.15 -0.45
C VAL A 123 -7.57 -0.36 -1.42
N GLU A 124 -8.55 0.34 -0.89
CA GLU A 124 -9.47 1.16 -1.67
C GLU A 124 -9.31 2.62 -1.28
N ALA A 125 -9.45 3.52 -2.25
CA ALA A 125 -9.68 4.91 -1.94
C ALA A 125 -11.06 5.03 -1.27
N GLU A 126 -11.19 5.80 -0.18
CA GLU A 126 -12.52 6.07 0.39
C GLU A 126 -13.40 6.69 -0.70
N SER A 127 -14.31 5.89 -1.27
CA SER A 127 -15.37 6.43 -2.12
C SER A 127 -16.36 7.14 -1.19
N ASN A 128 -16.64 8.41 -1.46
CA ASN A 128 -17.57 9.20 -0.68
C ASN A 128 -19.05 8.78 -0.89
N ALA A 129 -19.30 7.53 -1.29
CA ALA A 129 -20.58 7.02 -1.77
C ALA A 129 -21.44 6.33 -0.70
N LYS A 130 -21.17 6.57 0.60
CA LYS A 130 -22.00 6.09 1.72
C LYS A 130 -22.40 7.18 2.72
N ALA A 131 -22.62 8.40 2.25
CA ALA A 131 -23.18 9.50 3.07
C ALA A 131 -24.58 9.98 2.64
N GLU A 132 -25.22 9.34 1.66
CA GLU A 132 -26.60 9.65 1.25
C GLU A 132 -27.50 8.41 1.28
N VAL A 133 -27.66 7.77 2.44
CA VAL A 133 -28.90 7.03 2.74
C VAL A 133 -29.19 7.20 4.21
N LEU A 134 -30.18 8.07 4.49
CA LEU A 134 -30.90 8.37 5.74
C LEU A 134 -30.92 9.89 5.99
N ALA A 135 -31.65 10.59 5.13
CA ALA A 135 -32.45 11.75 5.52
C ALA A 135 -33.90 11.28 5.62
#